data_AF-A0A2S8EYY7-F1
#
_entry.id   AF-A0A2S8EYY7-F1
#
_cell.length_a   1.000
_cell.length_b   1.000
_cell.length_c   1.000
_cell.angle_alpha   90.00
_cell.angle_beta   90.00
_cell.angle_gamma   90.00
#
_symmetry.space_group_name_H-M   'P 1'
#
loop_
_entity.id
_entity.type
_entity.pdbx_description
1 polymer ?
#
loop_
_entity_poly.entity_id
_entity_poly.type
_entity_poly.pdbx_seq_one_letter_code
_entity_poly.pdbx_strand_id
1 'polypeptide(L)'
;MGSISRPPKTRDDAIRSDDTIKRFAELYLFGEWLLLDGASGLKATPGKAPDKTIILKTVAAAAAEIFRRDQPQKEGLPAPMDHDKGKITATDLSKRWKELFDDEVSASDFRGRIKTVARVLPAYFDHLRSGVATGKGTKRLKSPTLRKALDAMTGKVKVPHAASPVLSGSSSTSRSHASTPAAHVVSTGHGFSIALGYSTTRKMHEYRRAATPLPAASLSYAVGPLNSPQARMKDRLIFMPEVAIKENYEAKALIDRVIVLVDTNARTHFQRVRDAADIAGRTRSFVHDLAVRAGNEGWRARLPHAAHASSGHQFAILLQEPTPKMIAAILEKIDREWEIVGDARLFLLEFSIDFHPARDRAPEERLALREQMVGLLQRHHWLDRSNKLKVDDDARQVYVQPATAAPKASAQFLFAQPGKVPRLVPDHELRHEHARNRIAHGKHVNTLYLDATLYRGAQPNGLRISTQHKITDQVNPETGTRKELPDDERRARIEVEISGEERLKEHGLARIEDLSTNSIRKLKTRYLSFWLPTSPADRAAEKVVRDQLTWRGVYGVDLTERLQEEDAYLEAKAAGYKNLRRPKGTTGTLCAWEELNKVVGRATDTLARRWSQFSWKKR
;
A
#
# COMPACT_ATOMS: atom_id res chain seq x y z
N MET A 1 45.66 -21.41 -25.68
CA MET A 1 44.37 -20.78 -25.98
C MET A 1 43.38 -21.89 -26.31
N GLY A 2 42.38 -22.12 -25.45
CA GLY A 2 41.37 -23.16 -25.71
C GLY A 2 40.57 -22.82 -26.97
N SER A 3 40.43 -23.79 -27.88
CA SER A 3 39.60 -23.72 -29.09
C SER A 3 38.30 -22.96 -28.81
N ILE A 4 38.09 -21.82 -29.47
CA ILE A 4 36.80 -21.11 -29.48
C ILE A 4 35.77 -22.10 -30.02
N SER A 5 34.98 -22.71 -29.13
CA SER A 5 33.97 -23.69 -29.52
C SER A 5 32.98 -22.99 -30.44
N ARG A 6 32.90 -23.44 -31.69
CA ARG A 6 31.92 -22.93 -32.66
C ARG A 6 30.50 -23.06 -32.07
N PRO A 7 29.59 -22.11 -32.34
CA PRO A 7 28.20 -22.24 -31.96
C PRO A 7 27.64 -23.57 -32.51
N PRO A 8 26.78 -24.27 -31.73
CA PRO A 8 26.21 -25.54 -32.17
C PRO A 8 25.43 -25.33 -33.48
N LYS A 9 25.60 -26.24 -34.44
CA LYS A 9 24.90 -26.16 -35.73
C LYS A 9 23.45 -26.64 -35.63
N THR A 10 23.19 -27.57 -34.72
CA THR A 10 21.87 -28.13 -34.45
C THR A 10 21.50 -28.06 -32.97
N ARG A 11 20.22 -28.22 -32.65
CA ARG A 11 19.73 -28.31 -31.26
C ARG A 11 20.32 -29.53 -30.54
N ASP A 12 20.55 -30.63 -31.25
CA ASP A 12 21.17 -31.83 -30.68
C ASP A 12 22.66 -31.57 -30.37
N ASP A 13 23.36 -30.77 -31.19
CA ASP A 13 24.73 -30.34 -30.90
C ASP A 13 24.83 -29.41 -29.67
N ALA A 14 23.74 -28.79 -29.26
CA ALA A 14 23.69 -27.91 -28.09
C ALA A 14 23.65 -28.67 -26.75
N ILE A 15 23.38 -29.97 -26.78
CA ILE A 15 23.14 -30.78 -25.57
C ILE A 15 24.29 -31.78 -25.41
N ARG A 16 24.80 -31.90 -24.18
CA ARG A 16 25.81 -32.91 -23.83
C ARG A 16 25.14 -34.26 -23.52
N SER A 17 25.93 -35.32 -23.46
CA SER A 17 25.43 -36.67 -23.13
C SER A 17 24.80 -36.79 -21.73
N ASP A 18 25.09 -35.86 -20.82
CA ASP A 18 24.53 -35.77 -19.45
C ASP A 18 23.27 -34.88 -19.36
N ASP A 19 22.65 -34.57 -20.51
CA ASP A 19 21.51 -33.64 -20.67
C ASP A 19 21.81 -32.20 -20.22
N THR A 20 23.08 -31.85 -20.03
CA THR A 20 23.49 -30.47 -19.76
C THR A 20 23.63 -29.70 -21.06
N ILE A 21 22.97 -28.55 -21.15
CA ILE A 21 23.10 -27.64 -22.29
C ILE A 21 24.54 -27.07 -22.30
N LYS A 22 25.20 -27.13 -23.45
CA LYS A 22 26.52 -26.51 -23.63
C LYS A 22 26.42 -25.02 -23.36
N ARG A 23 27.40 -24.47 -22.65
CA ARG A 23 27.42 -23.07 -22.15
C ARG A 23 26.92 -22.03 -23.17
N PHE A 24 27.43 -22.05 -24.40
CA PHE A 24 27.07 -21.06 -25.44
C PHE A 24 25.67 -21.26 -26.01
N ALA A 25 25.09 -22.44 -25.85
CA ALA A 25 23.75 -22.75 -26.33
C ALA A 25 22.64 -22.40 -25.33
N GLU A 26 22.99 -22.15 -24.06
CA GLU A 26 21.99 -21.80 -23.03
C GLU A 26 21.23 -20.51 -23.37
N LEU A 27 21.94 -19.48 -23.86
CA LEU A 27 21.31 -18.22 -24.27
C LEU A 27 20.48 -18.37 -25.55
N TYR A 28 20.91 -19.23 -26.47
CA TYR A 28 20.17 -19.51 -27.70
C TYR A 28 18.82 -20.17 -27.39
N LEU A 29 18.83 -21.26 -26.62
CA LEU A 29 17.61 -21.97 -26.23
C LEU A 29 16.69 -21.11 -25.36
N PHE A 30 17.25 -20.26 -24.51
CA PHE A 30 16.45 -19.29 -23.74
C PHE A 30 15.80 -18.25 -24.65
N GLY A 31 16.53 -17.74 -25.65
CA GLY A 31 16.00 -16.81 -26.64
C GLY A 31 14.90 -17.42 -27.50
N GLU A 32 15.08 -18.66 -27.97
CA GLU A 32 14.08 -19.44 -28.71
C GLU A 32 12.78 -19.57 -27.89
N TRP A 33 12.87 -20.05 -26.65
CA TRP A 33 11.72 -20.19 -25.76
C TRP A 33 11.02 -18.84 -25.48
N LEU A 34 11.79 -17.78 -25.23
CA LEU A 34 11.25 -16.49 -24.83
C LEU A 34 10.59 -15.74 -26.01
N LEU A 35 11.27 -15.71 -27.15
CA LEU A 35 10.91 -14.89 -28.31
C LEU A 35 10.05 -15.67 -29.32
N LEU A 36 10.40 -16.92 -29.63
CA LEU A 36 9.72 -17.71 -30.66
C LEU A 36 8.56 -18.52 -30.06
N ASP A 37 8.80 -19.23 -28.95
CA ASP A 37 7.76 -20.08 -28.32
C ASP A 37 6.79 -19.29 -27.43
N GLY A 38 6.87 -17.96 -27.47
CA GLY A 38 5.98 -17.09 -26.71
C GLY A 38 6.19 -17.08 -25.19
N ALA A 39 7.25 -17.72 -24.68
CA ALA A 39 7.48 -18.02 -23.27
C ALA A 39 6.40 -18.93 -22.67
N SER A 40 6.13 -20.06 -23.34
CA SER A 40 5.15 -21.06 -22.89
C SER A 40 5.34 -21.44 -21.42
N GLY A 41 4.23 -21.44 -20.66
CA GLY A 41 4.21 -21.69 -19.22
C GLY A 41 4.47 -20.46 -18.33
N LEU A 42 4.87 -19.32 -18.90
CA LEU A 42 5.02 -18.08 -18.14
C LEU A 42 3.63 -17.50 -17.78
N LYS A 43 3.31 -17.46 -16.49
CA LYS A 43 2.05 -16.87 -16.00
C LYS A 43 1.97 -15.40 -16.37
N ALA A 44 0.88 -14.99 -17.03
CA ALA A 44 0.61 -13.59 -17.30
C ALA A 44 0.55 -12.81 -15.98
N THR A 45 1.27 -11.68 -15.92
CA THR A 45 1.22 -10.80 -14.76
C THR A 45 0.48 -9.51 -15.10
N PRO A 46 -0.35 -8.98 -14.20
CA PRO A 46 -1.05 -7.73 -14.42
C PRO A 46 -0.07 -6.57 -14.65
N GLY A 47 -0.32 -5.76 -15.69
CA GLY A 47 0.51 -4.63 -16.10
C GLY A 47 0.98 -4.70 -17.56
N LYS A 48 1.80 -3.73 -17.98
CA LYS A 48 2.45 -3.75 -19.29
C LYS A 48 3.39 -4.96 -19.36
N ALA A 49 3.25 -5.78 -20.41
CA ALA A 49 4.13 -6.91 -20.61
C ALA A 49 5.58 -6.43 -20.68
N PRO A 50 6.52 -7.08 -19.96
CA PRO A 50 7.92 -6.70 -20.03
C PRO A 50 8.46 -6.96 -21.43
N ASP A 51 9.32 -6.06 -21.90
CA ASP A 51 9.99 -6.21 -23.18
C ASP A 51 10.89 -7.46 -23.14
N LYS A 52 10.58 -8.44 -23.99
CA LYS A 52 11.26 -9.73 -24.06
C LYS A 52 12.71 -9.58 -24.52
N THR A 53 13.00 -8.63 -25.40
CA THR A 53 14.36 -8.34 -25.87
C THR A 53 15.21 -7.80 -24.72
N ILE A 54 14.65 -6.91 -23.89
CA ILE A 54 15.33 -6.40 -22.69
C ILE A 54 15.60 -7.53 -21.70
N ILE A 55 14.66 -8.46 -21.52
CA ILE A 55 14.86 -9.64 -20.66
C ILE A 55 16.03 -10.48 -21.17
N LEU A 56 16.05 -10.83 -22.46
CA LEU A 56 17.11 -11.63 -23.08
C LEU A 56 18.49 -10.97 -22.92
N LYS A 57 18.59 -9.68 -23.26
CA LYS A 57 19.83 -8.90 -23.10
C LYS A 57 20.30 -8.86 -21.64
N THR A 58 19.38 -8.75 -20.69
CA THR A 58 19.73 -8.74 -19.25
C THR A 58 20.30 -10.09 -18.80
N VAL A 59 19.71 -11.20 -19.27
CA VAL A 59 20.22 -12.56 -18.99
C VAL A 59 21.58 -12.76 -19.63
N ALA A 60 21.79 -12.28 -20.86
CA ALA A 60 23.08 -12.34 -21.54
C ALA A 60 24.17 -11.56 -20.79
N ALA A 61 23.88 -10.33 -20.32
CA ALA A 61 24.79 -9.55 -19.51
C ALA A 61 25.16 -10.25 -18.19
N ALA A 62 24.19 -10.88 -17.51
CA ALA A 62 24.44 -11.65 -16.30
C ALA A 62 25.31 -12.89 -16.57
N ALA A 63 25.04 -13.64 -17.65
CA ALA A 63 25.83 -14.81 -18.03
C ALA A 63 27.28 -14.44 -18.42
N ALA A 64 27.47 -13.30 -19.10
CA ALA A 64 28.78 -12.78 -19.43
C ALA A 64 29.58 -12.38 -18.18
N GLU A 65 28.93 -11.80 -17.17
CA GLU A 65 29.58 -11.48 -15.89
C GLU A 65 30.01 -12.75 -15.14
N ILE A 66 29.17 -13.80 -15.12
CA ILE A 66 29.56 -15.11 -14.56
C ILE A 66 30.78 -15.65 -15.30
N PHE A 67 30.80 -15.58 -16.64
CA PHE A 67 31.95 -16.06 -17.42
C PHE A 67 33.24 -15.31 -17.10
N ARG A 68 33.16 -13.99 -16.99
CA ARG A 68 34.31 -13.16 -16.61
C ARG A 68 34.86 -13.54 -15.24
N ARG A 69 33.98 -13.82 -14.28
CA ARG A 69 34.36 -14.24 -12.91
C ARG A 69 34.93 -15.65 -12.84
N ASP A 70 34.50 -16.55 -13.73
CA ASP A 70 35.00 -17.93 -13.82
C ASP A 70 36.40 -18.02 -14.47
N GLN A 71 36.86 -16.99 -15.18
CA GLN A 71 38.18 -17.05 -15.82
C GLN A 71 39.30 -16.96 -14.77
N PRO A 72 40.29 -17.87 -14.81
CA PRO A 72 41.45 -17.77 -13.94
C PRO A 72 42.12 -16.41 -14.19
N GLN A 73 42.40 -15.68 -13.11
CA GLN A 73 43.10 -14.41 -13.22
C GLN A 73 44.43 -14.66 -13.93
N LYS A 74 44.65 -13.98 -15.05
CA LYS A 74 46.00 -13.92 -15.63
C LYS A 74 46.89 -13.24 -14.59
N GLU A 75 47.99 -13.90 -14.23
CA GLU A 75 49.01 -13.35 -13.33
C GLU A 75 49.38 -11.92 -13.77
N GLY A 76 49.30 -10.95 -12.84
CA GLY A 76 49.69 -9.56 -13.08
C GLY A 76 48.56 -8.53 -13.24
N LEU A 77 47.29 -8.93 -13.28
CA LEU A 77 46.17 -7.96 -13.23
C LEU A 77 45.73 -7.71 -11.77
N PRO A 78 45.44 -6.44 -11.39
CA PRO A 78 44.99 -6.12 -10.04
C PRO A 78 43.73 -6.92 -9.69
N ALA A 79 43.72 -7.48 -8.48
CA ALA A 79 42.56 -8.20 -7.97
C ALA A 79 41.31 -7.29 -8.09
N PRO A 80 40.19 -7.79 -8.66
CA PRO A 80 38.97 -7.01 -8.72
C PRO A 80 38.61 -6.57 -7.29
N MET A 81 38.24 -5.28 -7.15
CA MET A 81 37.73 -4.72 -5.89
C MET A 81 36.75 -5.69 -5.23
N ASP A 82 36.79 -5.71 -3.90
CA ASP A 82 36.15 -6.60 -2.91
C ASP A 82 34.61 -6.73 -3.04
N HIS A 83 34.13 -7.08 -4.23
CA HIS A 83 32.76 -7.41 -4.51
C HIS A 83 32.53 -8.83 -4.03
N ASP A 84 31.57 -8.97 -3.11
CA ASP A 84 30.99 -10.24 -2.66
C ASP A 84 30.94 -11.25 -3.82
N LYS A 85 31.86 -12.21 -3.81
CA LYS A 85 32.25 -13.02 -4.98
C LYS A 85 31.06 -13.71 -5.65
N GLY A 86 29.97 -13.92 -4.90
CA GLY A 86 28.75 -14.57 -5.39
C GLY A 86 27.71 -13.65 -6.04
N LYS A 87 27.71 -12.33 -5.81
CA LYS A 87 26.56 -11.48 -6.18
C LYS A 87 26.79 -10.67 -7.46
N ILE A 88 25.82 -10.70 -8.38
CA ILE A 88 25.79 -9.79 -9.54
C ILE A 88 24.97 -8.56 -9.14
N THR A 89 25.60 -7.40 -9.19
CA THR A 89 25.00 -6.11 -8.86
C THR A 89 24.41 -5.42 -10.09
N ALA A 90 23.60 -4.38 -9.87
CA ALA A 90 23.04 -3.58 -10.95
C ALA A 90 24.13 -2.79 -11.72
N THR A 91 25.23 -2.44 -11.03
CA THR A 91 26.41 -1.82 -11.63
C THR A 91 27.15 -2.80 -12.54
N ASP A 92 27.30 -4.06 -12.11
CA ASP A 92 27.92 -5.10 -12.95
C ASP A 92 27.15 -5.26 -14.26
N LEU A 93 25.81 -5.33 -14.18
CA LEU A 93 24.95 -5.47 -15.36
C LEU A 93 25.02 -4.25 -16.27
N SER A 94 25.02 -3.03 -15.71
CA SER A 94 25.17 -1.80 -16.50
C SER A 94 26.50 -1.77 -17.27
N LYS A 95 27.60 -2.15 -16.62
CA LYS A 95 28.91 -2.26 -17.27
C LYS A 95 28.91 -3.31 -18.38
N ARG A 96 28.42 -4.52 -18.11
CA ARG A 96 28.34 -5.60 -19.12
C ARG A 96 27.41 -5.23 -20.28
N TRP A 97 26.34 -4.51 -20.00
CA TRP A 97 25.37 -4.09 -21.02
C TRP A 97 26.03 -3.16 -22.04
N LYS A 98 26.76 -2.14 -21.58
CA LYS A 98 27.51 -1.24 -22.46
C LYS A 98 28.50 -2.01 -23.34
N GLU A 99 29.25 -2.93 -22.75
CA GLU A 99 30.25 -3.70 -23.49
C GLU A 99 29.65 -4.68 -24.52
N LEU A 100 28.47 -5.26 -24.25
CA LEU A 100 27.85 -6.25 -25.13
C LEU A 100 26.95 -5.63 -26.21
N PHE A 101 26.35 -4.47 -25.93
CA PHE A 101 25.28 -3.92 -26.77
C PHE A 101 25.52 -2.49 -27.24
N ASP A 102 26.65 -1.88 -26.85
CA ASP A 102 27.00 -0.48 -27.16
C ASP A 102 25.88 0.51 -26.81
N ASP A 103 25.25 0.28 -25.65
CA ASP A 103 24.08 1.01 -25.17
C ASP A 103 24.31 1.42 -23.70
N GLU A 104 23.98 2.66 -23.34
CA GLU A 104 24.17 3.18 -22.00
C GLU A 104 22.87 3.10 -21.19
N VAL A 105 22.85 2.18 -20.22
CA VAL A 105 21.72 2.01 -19.30
C VAL A 105 22.20 2.20 -17.87
N SER A 106 21.50 3.06 -17.12
CA SER A 106 21.86 3.37 -15.74
C SER A 106 21.76 2.12 -14.83
N ALA A 107 22.63 2.04 -13.82
CA ALA A 107 22.56 0.97 -12.82
C ALA A 107 21.19 0.93 -12.10
N SER A 108 20.49 2.06 -11.96
CA SER A 108 19.14 2.10 -11.36
C SER A 108 18.11 1.31 -12.15
N ASP A 109 18.18 1.31 -13.49
CA ASP A 109 17.21 0.64 -14.36
C ASP A 109 17.28 -0.89 -14.22
N PHE A 110 18.47 -1.41 -13.92
CA PHE A 110 18.67 -2.85 -13.74
C PHE A 110 17.99 -3.41 -12.49
N ARG A 111 17.59 -2.60 -11.51
CA ARG A 111 16.83 -3.10 -10.34
C ARG A 111 15.48 -3.69 -10.76
N GLY A 112 14.78 -3.04 -11.70
CA GLY A 112 13.53 -3.55 -12.25
C GLY A 112 13.74 -4.76 -13.17
N ARG A 113 14.80 -4.73 -13.98
CA ARG A 113 15.16 -5.81 -14.91
C ARG A 113 15.54 -7.09 -14.16
N ILE A 114 16.35 -7.00 -13.10
CA ILE A 114 16.70 -8.15 -12.23
C ILE A 114 15.45 -8.82 -11.66
N LYS A 115 14.49 -8.05 -11.13
CA LYS A 115 13.24 -8.61 -10.60
C LYS A 115 12.44 -9.34 -11.69
N THR A 116 12.43 -8.79 -12.90
CA THR A 116 11.74 -9.39 -14.05
C THR A 116 12.41 -10.70 -14.45
N VAL A 117 13.73 -10.71 -14.59
CA VAL A 117 14.51 -11.91 -14.91
C VAL A 117 14.37 -12.99 -13.84
N ALA A 118 14.38 -12.61 -12.56
CA ALA A 118 14.20 -13.52 -11.44
C ALA A 118 12.83 -14.23 -11.42
N ARG A 119 11.83 -13.64 -12.09
CA ARG A 119 10.51 -14.24 -12.30
C ARG A 119 10.44 -15.11 -13.56
N VAL A 120 11.14 -14.72 -14.63
CA VAL A 120 11.08 -15.38 -15.94
C VAL A 120 11.93 -16.65 -15.97
N LEU A 121 13.16 -16.62 -15.45
CA LEU A 121 14.07 -17.76 -15.51
C LEU A 121 13.51 -19.03 -14.84
N PRO A 122 12.84 -18.98 -13.66
CA PRO A 122 12.16 -20.16 -13.09
C PRO A 122 11.22 -20.88 -14.07
N ALA A 123 10.40 -20.13 -14.82
CA ALA A 123 9.48 -20.71 -15.79
C ALA A 123 10.21 -21.37 -16.97
N TYR A 124 11.30 -20.76 -17.45
CA TYR A 124 12.16 -21.39 -18.45
C TYR A 124 12.75 -22.72 -17.94
N PHE A 125 13.17 -22.76 -16.68
CA PHE A 125 13.70 -23.99 -16.11
C PHE A 125 12.65 -25.07 -15.89
N ASP A 126 11.40 -24.70 -15.59
CA ASP A 126 10.27 -25.62 -15.62
C ASP A 126 10.02 -26.16 -17.03
N HIS A 127 10.09 -25.28 -18.03
CA HIS A 127 9.99 -25.68 -19.44
C HIS A 127 11.08 -26.69 -19.84
N LEU A 128 12.34 -26.46 -19.47
CA LEU A 128 13.42 -27.44 -19.71
C LEU A 128 13.19 -28.80 -19.01
N ARG A 129 12.60 -28.79 -17.81
CA ARG A 129 12.27 -30.01 -17.06
C ARG A 129 11.07 -30.76 -17.62
N SER A 130 10.16 -30.07 -18.30
CA SER A 130 8.96 -30.67 -18.90
C SER A 130 9.26 -31.59 -20.09
N GLY A 131 10.47 -31.51 -20.67
CA GLY A 131 10.85 -32.29 -21.85
C GLY A 131 10.30 -31.74 -23.18
N VAL A 132 9.36 -30.79 -23.14
CA VAL A 132 8.79 -30.11 -24.32
C VAL A 132 9.90 -29.47 -25.17
N ALA A 133 10.95 -28.95 -24.52
CA ALA A 133 12.11 -28.33 -25.16
C ALA A 133 12.98 -29.27 -26.01
N THR A 134 12.64 -30.55 -26.18
CA THR A 134 13.48 -31.50 -26.94
C THR A 134 12.74 -32.13 -28.12
N GLY A 135 11.43 -31.91 -28.26
CA GLY A 135 10.59 -32.58 -29.27
C GLY A 135 10.47 -34.11 -29.13
N LYS A 136 11.31 -34.75 -28.31
CA LYS A 136 11.41 -36.21 -28.12
C LYS A 136 10.95 -36.68 -26.72
N GLY A 137 10.27 -35.83 -25.96
CA GLY A 137 9.38 -36.21 -24.85
C GLY A 137 9.98 -36.72 -23.54
N THR A 138 11.28 -37.02 -23.42
CA THR A 138 11.80 -37.68 -22.19
C THR A 138 13.04 -37.06 -21.54
N LYS A 139 13.79 -36.18 -22.22
CA LYS A 139 15.05 -35.63 -21.69
C LYS A 139 14.83 -34.36 -20.87
N ARG A 140 15.31 -34.37 -19.62
CA ARG A 140 15.26 -33.21 -18.70
C ARG A 140 16.54 -32.40 -18.79
N LEU A 141 16.49 -31.30 -19.53
CA LEU A 141 17.69 -30.49 -19.79
C LEU A 141 18.10 -29.65 -18.57
N LYS A 142 19.41 -29.42 -18.43
CA LYS A 142 20.01 -28.54 -17.40
C LYS A 142 20.69 -27.33 -18.04
N SER A 143 20.43 -26.15 -17.48
CA SER A 143 21.04 -24.86 -17.87
C SER A 143 21.84 -24.29 -16.70
N PRO A 144 23.05 -24.81 -16.43
CA PRO A 144 23.84 -24.47 -15.24
C PRO A 144 24.33 -23.02 -15.23
N THR A 145 24.65 -22.44 -16.38
CA THR A 145 25.15 -21.05 -16.46
C THR A 145 24.04 -20.07 -16.12
N LEU A 146 22.85 -20.23 -16.70
CA LEU A 146 21.71 -19.37 -16.39
C LEU A 146 21.20 -19.60 -14.97
N ARG A 147 21.36 -20.82 -14.42
CA ARG A 147 21.11 -21.09 -12.99
C ARG A 147 22.01 -20.25 -12.10
N LYS A 148 23.33 -20.32 -12.33
CA LYS A 148 24.31 -19.50 -11.60
C LYS A 148 24.02 -18.01 -11.73
N ALA A 149 23.66 -17.54 -12.91
CA ALA A 149 23.29 -16.14 -13.13
C ALA A 149 22.06 -15.74 -12.29
N LEU A 150 21.01 -16.58 -12.26
CA LEU A 150 19.83 -16.34 -11.40
C LEU A 150 20.20 -16.29 -9.91
N ASP A 151 20.99 -17.26 -9.45
CA ASP A 151 21.38 -17.35 -8.04
C ASP A 151 22.22 -16.14 -7.63
N ALA A 152 23.14 -15.70 -8.50
CA ALA A 152 23.97 -14.52 -8.28
C ALA A 152 23.18 -13.21 -8.29
N MET A 153 22.18 -13.06 -9.16
CA MET A 153 21.31 -11.88 -9.17
C MET A 153 20.36 -11.82 -7.96
N THR A 154 19.94 -12.99 -7.45
CA THR A 154 18.99 -13.09 -6.33
C THR A 154 19.66 -13.21 -4.96
N GLY A 155 20.99 -13.32 -4.92
CA GLY A 155 21.75 -13.49 -3.67
C GLY A 155 21.54 -14.85 -3.01
N LYS A 156 21.16 -15.88 -3.78
CA LYS A 156 20.92 -17.25 -3.28
C LYS A 156 22.16 -18.14 -3.36
N VAL A 157 23.33 -17.58 -3.62
CA VAL A 157 24.58 -18.35 -3.69
C VAL A 157 24.84 -18.97 -2.32
N LYS A 158 24.68 -20.29 -2.21
CA LYS A 158 25.18 -21.06 -1.08
C LYS A 158 26.70 -21.00 -1.12
N VAL A 159 27.30 -20.13 -0.31
CA VAL A 159 28.75 -20.20 -0.07
C VAL A 159 29.00 -21.57 0.56
N PRO A 160 29.84 -22.44 -0.02
CA PRO A 160 30.26 -23.66 0.64
C PRO A 160 30.93 -23.24 1.95
N HIS A 161 30.33 -23.55 3.10
CA HIS A 161 31.02 -23.39 4.37
C HIS A 161 32.27 -24.29 4.30
N ALA A 162 33.44 -23.66 4.21
CA ALA A 162 34.70 -24.39 4.35
C ALA A 162 34.69 -25.03 5.74
N ALA A 163 34.88 -26.34 5.79
CA ALA A 163 35.04 -27.06 7.04
C ALA A 163 36.20 -26.42 7.82
N SER A 164 35.90 -25.85 8.98
CA SER A 164 36.94 -25.32 9.87
C SER A 164 37.84 -26.47 10.32
N PRO A 165 39.17 -26.29 10.34
CA PRO A 165 40.08 -27.31 10.84
C PRO A 165 39.85 -27.48 12.34
N VAL A 166 39.61 -28.72 12.76
CA VAL A 166 39.56 -29.13 14.16
C VAL A 166 40.98 -29.07 14.71
N LEU A 167 41.28 -28.03 15.50
CA LEU A 167 42.45 -27.99 16.37
C LEU A 167 42.06 -28.59 17.72
N SER A 168 42.44 -29.83 17.91
CA SER A 168 42.50 -30.50 19.20
C SER A 168 43.59 -29.87 20.07
N GLY A 169 43.18 -29.13 21.10
CA GLY A 169 44.05 -28.59 22.14
C GLY A 169 43.39 -28.76 23.50
N SER A 170 43.94 -29.69 24.28
CA SER A 170 43.61 -29.93 25.68
C SER A 170 44.01 -28.76 26.57
N SER A 171 43.09 -28.23 27.37
CA SER A 171 43.40 -27.84 28.75
C SER A 171 42.13 -27.71 29.58
N SER A 172 42.20 -28.37 30.72
CA SER A 172 41.26 -28.34 31.83
C SER A 172 41.09 -26.94 32.41
N THR A 173 39.84 -26.51 32.63
CA THR A 173 39.45 -25.93 33.93
C THR A 173 37.93 -25.84 34.04
N SER A 174 37.45 -26.34 35.17
CA SER A 174 36.09 -26.33 35.70
C SER A 174 35.32 -25.01 35.50
N ARG A 175 34.08 -25.09 34.97
CA ARG A 175 32.95 -24.22 35.35
C ARG A 175 31.61 -24.72 34.79
N SER A 176 30.71 -25.06 35.71
CA SER A 176 29.24 -24.99 35.69
C SER A 176 28.47 -25.42 34.43
N HIS A 177 27.69 -26.50 34.60
CA HIS A 177 26.58 -26.95 33.76
C HIS A 177 25.70 -25.79 33.24
N ALA A 178 25.86 -25.45 31.97
CA ALA A 178 24.85 -24.74 31.20
C ALA A 178 23.93 -25.78 30.56
N SER A 179 22.73 -25.91 31.14
CA SER A 179 21.61 -26.65 30.57
C SER A 179 21.33 -26.19 29.15
N THR A 180 21.29 -27.15 28.22
CA THR A 180 20.85 -27.00 26.84
C THR A 180 19.52 -26.25 26.79
N PRO A 181 19.37 -25.17 26.00
CA PRO A 181 18.09 -24.48 25.91
C PRO A 181 17.09 -25.46 25.29
N ALA A 182 16.11 -25.87 26.11
CA ALA A 182 14.99 -26.67 25.67
C ALA A 182 14.37 -26.00 24.43
N ALA A 183 14.14 -26.78 23.38
CA ALA A 183 13.44 -26.33 22.20
C ALA A 183 12.13 -25.67 22.67
N HIS A 184 12.02 -24.35 22.50
CA HIS A 184 10.81 -23.60 22.80
C HIS A 184 9.67 -24.22 22.00
N VAL A 185 8.85 -25.03 22.67
CA VAL A 185 7.57 -25.49 22.13
C VAL A 185 6.72 -24.23 21.97
N VAL A 186 6.65 -23.72 20.75
CA VAL A 186 5.81 -22.58 20.39
C VAL A 186 4.36 -23.03 20.62
N SER A 187 3.80 -22.63 21.76
CA SER A 187 2.37 -22.77 22.06
C SER A 187 1.59 -22.22 20.87
N THR A 188 0.87 -23.08 20.15
CA THR A 188 -0.07 -22.65 19.10
C THR A 188 -1.10 -21.75 19.76
N GLY A 189 -1.04 -20.45 19.49
CA GLY A 189 -1.86 -19.45 20.15
C GLY A 189 -3.34 -19.72 19.93
N HIS A 190 -4.12 -19.75 21.03
CA HIS A 190 -5.57 -19.79 20.95
C HIS A 190 -6.05 -18.53 20.21
N GLY A 191 -6.87 -18.69 19.17
CA GLY A 191 -7.54 -17.56 18.53
C GLY A 191 -8.39 -16.75 19.52
N PHE A 192 -8.86 -15.58 19.10
CA PHE A 192 -9.78 -14.77 19.90
C PHE A 192 -10.79 -14.06 19.01
N SER A 193 -11.87 -13.57 19.61
CA SER A 193 -12.90 -12.82 18.90
C SER A 193 -13.10 -11.44 19.50
N ILE A 194 -13.34 -10.45 18.65
CA ILE A 194 -13.70 -9.08 19.01
C ILE A 194 -15.18 -8.88 18.69
N ALA A 195 -16.00 -8.63 19.70
CA ALA A 195 -17.39 -8.27 19.49
C ALA A 195 -17.49 -6.87 18.85
N LEU A 196 -18.34 -6.72 17.83
CA LEU A 196 -18.61 -5.45 17.17
C LEU A 196 -19.92 -4.88 17.71
N GLY A 197 -19.86 -3.63 18.17
CA GLY A 197 -20.96 -2.97 18.84
C GLY A 197 -21.33 -1.64 18.21
N TYR A 198 -22.56 -1.23 18.46
CA TYR A 198 -23.07 0.11 18.16
C TYR A 198 -22.96 1.00 19.39
N SER A 199 -22.91 2.31 19.20
CA SER A 199 -22.89 3.28 20.29
C SER A 199 -24.16 3.20 21.15
N THR A 200 -25.28 2.79 20.56
CA THR A 200 -26.59 2.64 21.22
C THR A 200 -27.44 1.57 20.54
N THR A 201 -28.41 1.02 21.26
CA THR A 201 -29.43 0.11 20.70
C THR A 201 -30.24 0.76 19.58
N ARG A 202 -30.57 2.06 19.70
CA ARG A 202 -31.26 2.81 18.64
C ARG A 202 -30.44 2.83 17.34
N LYS A 203 -29.13 3.07 17.43
CA LYS A 203 -28.23 3.05 16.27
C LYS A 203 -28.10 1.65 15.70
N MET A 204 -28.05 0.61 16.53
CA MET A 204 -28.10 -0.77 16.05
C MET A 204 -29.35 -1.02 15.17
N HIS A 205 -30.54 -0.62 15.63
CA HIS A 205 -31.77 -0.79 14.84
C HIS A 205 -31.76 0.02 13.53
N GLU A 206 -31.32 1.28 13.58
CA GLU A 206 -31.18 2.15 12.40
C GLU A 206 -30.26 1.54 11.33
N TYR A 207 -29.13 0.98 11.75
CA TYR A 207 -28.13 0.44 10.83
C TYR A 207 -28.47 -0.97 10.33
N ARG A 208 -29.05 -1.83 11.18
CA ARG A 208 -29.39 -3.19 10.83
C ARG A 208 -30.66 -3.26 10.00
N ARG A 209 -31.75 -2.58 10.41
CA ARG A 209 -33.10 -2.70 9.79
C ARG A 209 -33.52 -4.15 9.48
N ALA A 210 -33.03 -5.10 10.28
CA ALA A 210 -33.38 -6.50 10.12
C ALA A 210 -34.78 -6.76 10.68
N ALA A 211 -35.60 -7.51 9.95
CA ALA A 211 -36.93 -7.90 10.42
C ALA A 211 -36.87 -8.82 11.66
N THR A 212 -35.80 -9.61 11.75
CA THR A 212 -35.55 -10.55 12.86
C THR A 212 -34.31 -10.10 13.65
N PRO A 213 -34.30 -10.24 14.99
CA PRO A 213 -33.09 -10.03 15.78
C PRO A 213 -31.96 -10.93 15.29
N LEU A 214 -30.83 -10.32 14.93
CA LEU A 214 -29.62 -11.02 14.50
C LEU A 214 -28.56 -10.98 15.61
N PRO A 215 -27.70 -12.01 15.72
CA PRO A 215 -26.58 -11.98 16.65
C PRO A 215 -25.66 -10.77 16.38
N ALA A 216 -24.98 -10.30 17.41
CA ALA A 216 -23.96 -9.26 17.25
C ALA A 216 -22.85 -9.79 16.33
N ALA A 217 -22.41 -8.98 15.37
CA ALA A 217 -21.27 -9.36 14.54
C ALA A 217 -19.99 -9.39 15.38
N SER A 218 -19.04 -10.23 14.97
CA SER A 218 -17.74 -10.36 15.60
C SER A 218 -16.64 -10.53 14.55
N LEU A 219 -15.40 -10.23 14.95
CA LEU A 219 -14.19 -10.53 14.19
C LEU A 219 -13.42 -11.63 14.91
N SER A 220 -13.26 -12.78 14.27
CA SER A 220 -12.42 -13.86 14.77
C SER A 220 -11.00 -13.71 14.23
N TYR A 221 -10.01 -14.03 15.06
CA TYR A 221 -8.59 -13.90 14.75
C TYR A 221 -7.86 -15.21 15.06
N ALA A 222 -7.09 -15.67 14.09
CA ALA A 222 -6.05 -16.66 14.28
C ALA A 222 -4.76 -15.96 14.75
N VAL A 223 -4.12 -16.53 15.77
CA VAL A 223 -2.81 -16.08 16.26
C VAL A 223 -1.81 -17.20 16.01
N GLY A 224 -0.79 -16.91 15.20
CA GLY A 224 0.17 -17.93 14.78
C GLY A 224 1.58 -17.38 14.57
N PRO A 225 2.59 -18.26 14.43
CA PRO A 225 3.96 -17.85 14.18
C PRO A 225 4.09 -17.12 12.84
N LEU A 226 4.87 -16.04 12.83
CA LEU A 226 5.15 -15.25 11.64
C LEU A 226 6.37 -15.80 10.89
N ASN A 227 6.11 -16.41 9.73
CA ASN A 227 7.17 -16.89 8.83
C ASN A 227 7.71 -15.75 7.96
N SER A 228 8.55 -14.89 8.53
CA SER A 228 9.18 -13.78 7.81
C SER A 228 10.71 -13.90 7.82
N PRO A 229 11.39 -13.72 6.67
CA PRO A 229 12.85 -13.72 6.61
C PRO A 229 13.47 -12.45 7.21
N GLN A 230 12.68 -11.44 7.57
CA GLN A 230 13.19 -10.19 8.13
C GLN A 230 13.60 -10.44 9.59
N ALA A 231 14.84 -10.13 9.95
CA ALA A 231 15.36 -10.32 11.30
C ALA A 231 14.47 -9.68 12.40
N ARG A 232 13.91 -8.50 12.15
CA ARG A 232 12.98 -7.80 13.08
C ARG A 232 11.65 -8.53 13.32
N MET A 233 11.32 -9.49 12.46
CA MET A 233 10.08 -10.28 12.53
C MET A 233 10.33 -11.70 13.06
N LYS A 234 11.58 -12.04 13.37
CA LYS A 234 11.95 -13.35 13.90
C LYS A 234 11.24 -13.58 15.23
N ASP A 235 10.73 -14.80 15.45
CA ASP A 235 10.10 -15.25 16.69
C ASP A 235 8.88 -14.40 17.11
N ARG A 236 8.20 -13.78 16.14
CA ARG A 236 6.97 -13.02 16.37
C ARG A 236 5.72 -13.83 16.02
N LEU A 237 4.62 -13.47 16.65
CA LEU A 237 3.28 -13.90 16.32
C LEU A 237 2.62 -12.89 15.38
N ILE A 238 1.75 -13.35 14.49
CA ILE A 238 0.89 -12.52 13.64
C ILE A 238 -0.58 -12.74 14.02
N PHE A 239 -1.35 -11.67 14.01
CA PHE A 239 -2.79 -11.66 14.33
C PHE A 239 -3.56 -11.50 13.02
N MET A 240 -4.05 -12.60 12.47
CA MET A 240 -4.74 -12.64 11.18
C MET A 240 -6.25 -12.77 11.40
N PRO A 241 -7.08 -11.85 10.89
CA PRO A 241 -8.52 -12.03 10.92
C PRO A 241 -8.95 -13.22 10.05
N GLU A 242 -9.86 -14.05 10.56
CA GLU A 242 -10.41 -15.22 9.88
C GLU A 242 -11.55 -14.80 8.95
N VAL A 243 -11.19 -14.17 7.83
CA VAL A 243 -12.15 -13.64 6.86
C VAL A 243 -11.64 -13.85 5.44
N ALA A 244 -12.49 -14.40 4.57
CA ALA A 244 -12.20 -14.53 3.14
C ALA A 244 -12.57 -13.23 2.41
N ILE A 245 -11.62 -12.28 2.33
CA ILE A 245 -11.91 -10.95 1.74
C ILE A 245 -12.31 -11.09 0.27
N LYS A 246 -11.60 -11.90 -0.50
CA LYS A 246 -11.84 -12.04 -1.94
C LYS A 246 -13.20 -12.68 -2.27
N GLU A 247 -13.68 -13.58 -1.42
CA GLU A 247 -14.90 -14.36 -1.64
C GLU A 247 -16.14 -13.63 -1.15
N ASN A 248 -15.99 -12.85 -0.08
CA ASN A 248 -17.14 -12.25 0.60
C ASN A 248 -17.39 -10.79 0.20
N TYR A 249 -16.48 -10.14 -0.52
CA TYR A 249 -16.59 -8.71 -0.81
C TYR A 249 -16.22 -8.33 -2.25
N GLU A 250 -17.01 -7.42 -2.81
CA GLU A 250 -16.66 -6.62 -3.98
C GLU A 250 -16.15 -5.25 -3.53
N ALA A 251 -14.97 -4.85 -4.01
CA ALA A 251 -14.40 -3.54 -3.72
C ALA A 251 -14.45 -2.62 -4.96
N LYS A 252 -15.02 -1.43 -4.80
CA LYS A 252 -15.15 -0.42 -5.86
C LYS A 252 -14.45 0.86 -5.43
N ALA A 253 -13.52 1.34 -6.27
CA ALA A 253 -12.89 2.63 -6.07
C ALA A 253 -13.63 3.72 -6.86
N LEU A 254 -13.86 4.87 -6.24
CA LEU A 254 -14.60 6.01 -6.80
C LEU A 254 -13.87 7.32 -6.51
N ILE A 255 -14.09 8.33 -7.34
CA ILE A 255 -13.83 9.74 -6.97
C ILE A 255 -15.19 10.29 -6.55
N ASP A 256 -15.33 10.64 -5.27
CA ASP A 256 -16.60 11.12 -4.72
C ASP A 256 -16.73 12.63 -4.93
N ARG A 257 -15.64 13.38 -4.81
CA ARG A 257 -15.65 14.85 -4.99
C ARG A 257 -14.36 15.36 -5.62
N VAL A 258 -14.49 16.37 -6.47
CA VAL A 258 -13.36 17.21 -6.89
C VAL A 258 -13.71 18.68 -6.82
N ILE A 259 -12.73 19.53 -6.50
CA ILE A 259 -12.82 20.97 -6.76
C ILE A 259 -11.80 21.30 -7.84
N VAL A 260 -12.29 21.87 -8.93
CA VAL A 260 -11.46 22.37 -10.04
C VAL A 260 -11.46 23.89 -9.98
N LEU A 261 -10.28 24.49 -10.04
CA LEU A 261 -10.10 25.94 -10.18
C LEU A 261 -9.90 26.27 -11.65
N VAL A 262 -10.66 27.23 -12.15
CA VAL A 262 -10.54 27.75 -13.51
C VAL A 262 -10.47 29.26 -13.48
N ASP A 263 -9.63 29.82 -14.35
CA ASP A 263 -9.53 31.24 -14.61
C ASP A 263 -10.12 31.49 -16.00
N THR A 264 -10.94 32.53 -16.20
CA THR A 264 -11.59 32.85 -17.48
C THR A 264 -11.13 34.21 -18.01
N ASN A 265 -10.98 34.31 -19.33
CA ASN A 265 -10.58 35.56 -19.99
C ASN A 265 -11.72 36.58 -19.92
N ALA A 266 -12.92 36.15 -20.32
CA ALA A 266 -14.11 36.99 -20.24
C ALA A 266 -14.67 37.02 -18.81
N ARG A 267 -15.07 38.22 -18.38
CA ARG A 267 -15.77 38.40 -17.10
C ARG A 267 -17.16 37.75 -17.18
N THR A 268 -17.50 36.94 -16.19
CA THR A 268 -18.82 36.31 -16.09
C THR A 268 -19.29 36.20 -14.64
N HIS A 269 -20.56 35.87 -14.43
CA HIS A 269 -21.11 35.66 -13.10
C HIS A 269 -21.06 34.18 -12.74
N PHE A 270 -20.73 33.84 -11.49
CA PHE A 270 -20.61 32.44 -11.04
C PHE A 270 -21.86 31.60 -11.34
N GLN A 271 -23.04 32.24 -11.37
CA GLN A 271 -24.30 31.58 -11.71
C GLN A 271 -24.33 31.05 -13.13
N ARG A 272 -23.79 31.81 -14.09
CA ARG A 272 -23.70 31.37 -15.49
C ARG A 272 -22.73 30.21 -15.65
N VAL A 273 -21.59 30.25 -14.95
CA VAL A 273 -20.63 29.14 -14.91
C VAL A 273 -21.27 27.89 -14.33
N ARG A 274 -22.03 28.01 -13.23
CA ARG A 274 -22.79 26.90 -12.64
C ARG A 274 -23.79 26.33 -13.64
N ASP A 275 -24.63 27.18 -14.24
CA ASP A 275 -25.69 26.72 -15.14
C ASP A 275 -25.08 26.02 -16.38
N ALA A 276 -23.97 26.56 -16.91
CA ALA A 276 -23.21 25.92 -17.98
C ALA A 276 -22.63 24.55 -17.55
N ALA A 277 -22.05 24.46 -16.36
CA ALA A 277 -21.54 23.21 -15.80
C ALA A 277 -22.66 22.20 -15.55
N ASP A 278 -23.82 22.63 -15.06
CA ASP A 278 -24.96 21.77 -14.78
C ASP A 278 -25.54 21.19 -16.07
N ILE A 279 -25.70 22.03 -17.10
CA ILE A 279 -26.17 21.61 -18.43
C ILE A 279 -25.19 20.62 -19.07
N ALA A 280 -23.90 20.95 -19.09
CA ALA A 280 -22.88 20.12 -19.75
C ALA A 280 -22.62 18.82 -19.00
N GLY A 281 -22.57 18.88 -17.67
CA GLY A 281 -22.29 17.73 -16.80
C GLY A 281 -23.52 16.86 -16.52
N ARG A 282 -24.74 17.35 -16.80
CA ARG A 282 -26.01 16.72 -16.42
C ARG A 282 -26.05 16.34 -14.93
N THR A 283 -25.49 17.20 -14.11
CA THR A 283 -25.37 17.03 -12.66
C THR A 283 -25.44 18.38 -11.98
N ARG A 284 -25.74 18.40 -10.69
CA ARG A 284 -25.71 19.65 -9.92
C ARG A 284 -24.27 19.96 -9.50
N SER A 285 -23.75 21.10 -9.91
CA SER A 285 -22.45 21.64 -9.51
C SER A 285 -22.62 22.77 -8.49
N PHE A 286 -21.54 23.05 -7.77
CA PHE A 286 -21.46 24.24 -6.92
C PHE A 286 -20.28 25.08 -7.39
N VAL A 287 -20.54 26.35 -7.71
CA VAL A 287 -19.52 27.30 -8.16
C VAL A 287 -19.36 28.40 -7.13
N HIS A 288 -18.12 28.80 -6.89
CA HIS A 288 -17.75 29.94 -6.05
C HIS A 288 -16.77 30.83 -6.80
N ASP A 289 -16.97 32.14 -6.75
CA ASP A 289 -16.04 33.15 -7.28
C ASP A 289 -14.96 33.43 -6.22
N LEU A 290 -13.69 33.15 -6.54
CA LEU A 290 -12.57 33.24 -5.60
C LEU A 290 -12.25 34.68 -5.15
N ALA A 291 -12.68 35.69 -5.91
CA ALA A 291 -12.58 37.09 -5.50
C ALA A 291 -13.61 37.44 -4.41
N VAL A 292 -14.69 36.67 -4.28
CA VAL A 292 -15.69 36.85 -3.23
C VAL A 292 -15.22 36.10 -1.99
N ARG A 293 -15.10 36.84 -0.87
CA ARG A 293 -14.73 36.25 0.42
C ARG A 293 -15.69 35.10 0.77
N ALA A 294 -15.13 33.90 0.90
CA ALA A 294 -15.90 32.75 1.35
C ALA A 294 -16.37 32.95 2.79
N GLY A 295 -17.57 32.44 3.09
CA GLY A 295 -18.00 32.27 4.49
C GLY A 295 -17.12 31.28 5.24
N ASN A 296 -17.23 31.26 6.57
CA ASN A 296 -16.42 30.39 7.43
C ASN A 296 -16.91 28.92 7.46
N GLU A 297 -17.91 28.56 6.66
CA GLU A 297 -18.58 27.27 6.71
C GLU A 297 -18.57 26.52 5.36
N GLY A 298 -18.70 25.20 5.45
CA GLY A 298 -18.80 24.31 4.29
C GLY A 298 -17.50 24.13 3.52
N TRP A 299 -17.63 23.77 2.24
CA TRP A 299 -16.48 23.50 1.36
C TRP A 299 -15.74 24.78 0.93
N ARG A 300 -16.41 25.93 0.97
CA ARG A 300 -15.87 27.23 0.57
C ARG A 300 -14.84 27.78 1.55
N ALA A 301 -14.95 27.43 2.84
CA ALA A 301 -14.08 27.90 3.91
C ALA A 301 -12.59 27.59 3.70
N ARG A 302 -12.25 26.73 2.73
CA ARG A 302 -10.86 26.33 2.43
C ARG A 302 -10.34 26.88 1.12
N LEU A 303 -11.19 27.47 0.30
CA LEU A 303 -10.78 27.95 -1.00
C LEU A 303 -9.75 29.07 -0.83
N PRO A 304 -8.77 29.18 -1.75
CA PRO A 304 -7.86 30.30 -1.74
C PRO A 304 -8.66 31.58 -1.97
N HIS A 305 -8.35 32.64 -1.21
CA HIS A 305 -8.95 33.95 -1.46
C HIS A 305 -8.05 34.76 -2.38
N ALA A 306 -8.57 35.14 -3.53
CA ALA A 306 -7.86 35.98 -4.48
C ALA A 306 -8.06 37.46 -4.13
N ALA A 307 -7.40 37.93 -3.08
CA ALA A 307 -7.59 39.26 -2.49
C ALA A 307 -7.40 40.45 -3.47
N HIS A 308 -6.78 40.20 -4.64
CA HIS A 308 -6.49 41.21 -5.65
C HIS A 308 -7.14 40.93 -7.02
N ALA A 309 -7.96 39.88 -7.14
CA ALA A 309 -8.63 39.57 -8.39
C ALA A 309 -9.95 40.34 -8.52
N SER A 310 -10.25 40.82 -9.72
CA SER A 310 -11.58 41.31 -10.06
C SER A 310 -12.58 40.14 -10.03
N SER A 311 -13.76 40.37 -9.47
CA SER A 311 -14.82 39.37 -9.47
C SER A 311 -15.24 38.99 -10.89
N GLY A 312 -15.53 37.70 -11.06
CA GLY A 312 -16.03 37.14 -12.31
C GLY A 312 -14.99 36.54 -13.24
N HIS A 313 -13.77 36.29 -12.76
CA HIS A 313 -12.72 35.65 -13.56
C HIS A 313 -12.21 34.33 -12.98
N GLN A 314 -12.25 34.15 -11.66
CA GLN A 314 -11.63 32.99 -11.01
C GLN A 314 -12.68 32.19 -10.27
N PHE A 315 -12.86 30.92 -10.65
CA PHE A 315 -13.95 30.11 -10.14
C PHE A 315 -13.44 28.79 -9.56
N ALA A 316 -13.98 28.40 -8.41
CA ALA A 316 -13.90 27.06 -7.88
C ALA A 316 -15.19 26.30 -8.18
N ILE A 317 -15.07 25.14 -8.83
CA ILE A 317 -16.18 24.29 -9.25
C ILE A 317 -16.11 22.97 -8.49
N LEU A 318 -17.00 22.77 -7.53
CA LEU A 318 -17.18 21.51 -6.81
C LEU A 318 -18.10 20.59 -7.61
N LEU A 319 -17.58 19.40 -7.93
CA LEU A 319 -18.29 18.34 -8.64
C LEU A 319 -18.41 17.10 -7.75
N GLN A 320 -19.60 16.50 -7.73
CA GLN A 320 -19.90 15.25 -7.02
C GLN A 320 -19.86 14.08 -8.00
N GLU A 321 -19.31 12.94 -7.54
CA GLU A 321 -19.15 11.69 -8.27
C GLU A 321 -18.65 11.87 -9.72
N PRO A 322 -17.59 12.66 -9.95
CA PRO A 322 -17.21 13.03 -11.29
C PRO A 322 -16.79 11.83 -12.14
N THR A 323 -17.11 11.93 -13.43
CA THR A 323 -16.56 11.03 -14.47
C THR A 323 -15.66 11.81 -15.42
N PRO A 324 -14.70 11.14 -16.08
CA PRO A 324 -13.86 11.77 -17.10
C PRO A 324 -14.65 12.55 -18.16
N LYS A 325 -15.72 11.95 -18.69
CA LYS A 325 -16.56 12.57 -19.73
C LYS A 325 -17.29 13.80 -19.21
N MET A 326 -17.80 13.72 -17.97
CA MET A 326 -18.51 14.83 -17.34
C MET A 326 -17.60 16.04 -17.15
N ILE A 327 -16.40 15.84 -16.58
CA ILE A 327 -15.44 16.94 -16.38
C ILE A 327 -15.03 17.54 -17.72
N ALA A 328 -14.70 16.72 -18.72
CA ALA A 328 -14.31 17.22 -20.04
C ALA A 328 -15.43 18.08 -20.67
N ALA A 329 -16.68 17.62 -20.63
CA ALA A 329 -17.82 18.37 -21.14
C ALA A 329 -18.02 19.72 -20.43
N ILE A 330 -17.86 19.75 -19.11
CA ILE A 330 -17.96 20.98 -18.31
C ILE A 330 -16.84 21.96 -18.71
N LEU A 331 -15.59 21.51 -18.74
CA LEU A 331 -14.45 22.38 -19.07
C LEU A 331 -14.53 22.88 -20.51
N GLU A 332 -14.90 22.04 -21.48
CA GLU A 332 -15.10 22.44 -22.88
C GLU A 332 -16.23 23.46 -23.05
N LYS A 333 -17.29 23.36 -22.24
CA LYS A 333 -18.42 24.31 -22.27
C LYS A 333 -17.98 25.66 -21.73
N ILE A 334 -17.29 25.69 -20.58
CA ILE A 334 -16.77 26.91 -19.97
C ILE A 334 -15.74 27.58 -20.89
N ASP A 335 -14.80 26.81 -21.43
CA ASP A 335 -13.77 27.29 -22.36
C ASP A 335 -14.37 27.92 -23.62
N ARG A 336 -15.44 27.33 -24.18
CA ARG A 336 -16.12 27.89 -25.35
C ARG A 336 -16.84 29.20 -25.06
N GLU A 337 -17.41 29.37 -23.87
CA GLU A 337 -18.22 30.56 -23.54
C GLU A 337 -17.38 31.72 -23.00
N TRP A 338 -16.30 31.43 -22.26
CA TRP A 338 -15.54 32.47 -21.56
C TRP A 338 -14.02 32.36 -21.70
N GLU A 339 -13.53 31.37 -22.45
CA GLU A 339 -12.11 31.06 -22.67
C GLU A 339 -11.34 30.83 -21.36
N ILE A 340 -10.99 29.58 -21.06
CA ILE A 340 -10.22 29.27 -19.85
C ILE A 340 -8.78 29.75 -20.06
N VAL A 341 -8.25 30.54 -19.13
CA VAL A 341 -6.86 31.02 -19.12
C VAL A 341 -6.01 30.07 -18.28
N GLY A 342 -4.91 29.57 -18.85
CA GLY A 342 -4.02 28.64 -18.17
C GLY A 342 -4.61 27.23 -18.02
N ASP A 343 -4.13 26.50 -17.01
CA ASP A 343 -4.53 25.13 -16.71
C ASP A 343 -5.76 25.09 -15.77
N ALA A 344 -6.61 24.07 -15.93
CA ALA A 344 -7.63 23.73 -14.94
C ALA A 344 -6.98 23.01 -13.74
N ARG A 345 -6.87 23.71 -12.60
CA ARG A 345 -6.10 23.25 -11.43
C ARG A 345 -6.96 22.43 -10.48
N LEU A 346 -6.37 21.43 -9.84
CA LEU A 346 -7.04 20.64 -8.80
C LEU A 346 -6.82 21.29 -7.43
N PHE A 347 -7.91 21.57 -6.72
CA PHE A 347 -7.86 22.08 -5.34
C PHE A 347 -8.27 21.04 -4.31
N LEU A 348 -9.20 20.15 -4.65
CA LEU A 348 -9.64 19.07 -3.78
C LEU A 348 -9.84 17.80 -4.60
N LEU A 349 -9.40 16.68 -4.03
CA LEU A 349 -9.71 15.34 -4.50
C LEU A 349 -10.17 14.50 -3.30
N GLU A 350 -11.40 14.03 -3.36
CA GLU A 350 -11.90 12.97 -2.48
C GLU A 350 -12.12 11.70 -3.29
N PHE A 351 -11.45 10.63 -2.87
CA PHE A 351 -11.66 9.32 -3.46
C PHE A 351 -11.91 8.28 -2.38
N SER A 352 -12.70 7.28 -2.70
CA SER A 352 -13.20 6.30 -1.75
C SER A 352 -13.02 4.87 -2.27
N ILE A 353 -12.97 3.93 -1.33
CA ILE A 353 -13.12 2.50 -1.60
C ILE A 353 -14.36 2.01 -0.85
N ASP A 354 -15.33 1.56 -1.63
CA ASP A 354 -16.55 0.92 -1.16
C ASP A 354 -16.38 -0.59 -1.16
N PHE A 355 -16.73 -1.22 -0.05
CA PHE A 355 -16.77 -2.67 0.10
C PHE A 355 -18.23 -3.10 0.25
N HIS A 356 -18.74 -3.74 -0.78
CA HIS A 356 -20.04 -4.38 -0.79
C HIS A 356 -19.88 -5.86 -0.43
N PRO A 357 -20.69 -6.40 0.49
CA PRO A 357 -20.84 -7.84 0.62
C PRO A 357 -21.23 -8.46 -0.73
N ALA A 358 -20.76 -9.68 -1.00
CA ALA A 358 -21.11 -10.40 -2.21
C ALA A 358 -22.64 -10.53 -2.37
N ARG A 359 -23.14 -10.31 -3.60
CA ARG A 359 -24.59 -10.16 -3.88
C ARG A 359 -25.36 -11.47 -3.81
N ASP A 360 -24.67 -12.59 -3.93
CA ASP A 360 -25.20 -13.95 -3.84
C ASP A 360 -25.46 -14.42 -2.39
N ARG A 361 -25.07 -13.61 -1.39
CA ARG A 361 -25.30 -13.90 0.02
C ARG A 361 -26.70 -13.49 0.48
N ALA A 362 -27.25 -14.22 1.45
CA ALA A 362 -28.52 -13.88 2.09
C ALA A 362 -28.45 -12.47 2.74
N PRO A 363 -29.56 -11.71 2.81
CA PRO A 363 -29.57 -10.36 3.38
C PRO A 363 -28.94 -10.26 4.78
N GLU A 364 -29.21 -11.23 5.65
CA GLU A 364 -28.68 -11.32 7.02
C GLU A 364 -27.16 -11.53 7.01
N GLU A 365 -26.66 -12.38 6.12
CA GLU A 365 -25.23 -12.62 5.93
C GLU A 365 -24.54 -11.38 5.36
N ARG A 366 -25.14 -10.69 4.37
CA ARG A 366 -24.62 -9.43 3.84
C ARG A 366 -24.50 -8.37 4.93
N LEU A 367 -25.51 -8.27 5.81
CA LEU A 367 -25.47 -7.39 6.96
C LEU A 367 -24.29 -7.70 7.89
N ALA A 368 -24.11 -8.97 8.27
CA ALA A 368 -23.00 -9.40 9.12
C ALA A 368 -21.63 -9.13 8.47
N LEU A 369 -21.47 -9.49 7.18
CA LEU A 369 -20.24 -9.23 6.41
C LEU A 369 -19.94 -7.73 6.34
N ARG A 370 -20.93 -6.89 6.10
CA ARG A 370 -20.74 -5.43 6.08
C ARG A 370 -20.25 -4.91 7.44
N GLU A 371 -20.85 -5.37 8.55
CA GLU A 371 -20.41 -5.00 9.90
C GLU A 371 -18.97 -5.47 10.17
N GLN A 372 -18.64 -6.70 9.77
CA GLN A 372 -17.28 -7.22 9.83
C GLN A 372 -16.29 -6.33 9.07
N MET A 373 -16.60 -5.97 7.81
CA MET A 373 -15.73 -5.11 7.02
C MET A 373 -15.54 -3.73 7.65
N VAL A 374 -16.59 -3.10 8.20
CA VAL A 374 -16.43 -1.83 8.95
C VAL A 374 -15.44 -2.04 10.11
N GLY A 375 -15.63 -3.09 10.91
CA GLY A 375 -14.74 -3.42 12.02
C GLY A 375 -13.29 -3.68 11.58
N LEU A 376 -13.09 -4.34 10.44
CA LEU A 376 -11.79 -4.61 9.85
C LEU A 376 -11.11 -3.33 9.36
N LEU A 377 -11.82 -2.46 8.64
CA LEU A 377 -11.28 -1.19 8.16
C LEU A 377 -10.86 -0.28 9.31
N GLN A 378 -11.70 -0.17 10.35
CA GLN A 378 -11.40 0.61 11.56
C GLN A 378 -10.14 0.12 12.27
N ARG A 379 -9.88 -1.19 12.25
CA ARG A 379 -8.78 -1.84 12.99
C ARG A 379 -7.51 -2.03 12.20
N HIS A 380 -7.57 -2.21 10.88
CA HIS A 380 -6.42 -2.60 10.07
C HIS A 380 -5.93 -1.53 9.11
N HIS A 381 -6.69 -0.44 8.91
CA HIS A 381 -6.16 0.71 8.18
C HIS A 381 -4.95 1.27 8.93
N TRP A 382 -3.88 1.63 8.23
CA TRP A 382 -2.69 2.27 8.80
C TRP A 382 -2.23 3.41 7.89
N LEU A 383 -1.79 4.50 8.52
CA LEU A 383 -1.30 5.69 7.83
C LEU A 383 0.21 5.82 8.04
N ASP A 384 0.94 6.09 6.97
CA ASP A 384 2.40 6.22 7.03
C ASP A 384 2.85 7.32 8.00
N ARG A 385 3.89 7.01 8.80
CA ARG A 385 4.59 7.89 9.75
C ARG A 385 5.12 9.17 9.11
N SER A 386 5.37 9.16 7.79
CA SER A 386 5.82 10.35 7.05
C SER A 386 4.77 11.47 7.00
N ASN A 387 3.50 11.16 7.26
CA ASN A 387 2.46 12.16 7.37
C ASN A 387 2.56 12.82 8.75
N LYS A 388 3.24 13.98 8.82
CA LYS A 388 3.32 14.81 10.02
C LYS A 388 1.92 15.34 10.35
N LEU A 389 1.25 14.67 11.28
CA LEU A 389 -0.08 15.03 11.75
C LEU A 389 0.04 16.16 12.79
N LYS A 390 -0.97 17.01 12.93
CA LYS A 390 -1.13 17.95 14.06
C LYS A 390 -1.97 17.30 15.16
N VAL A 391 -2.16 17.98 16.28
CA VAL A 391 -2.94 17.46 17.42
C VAL A 391 -4.36 17.06 17.02
N ASP A 392 -5.01 17.89 16.20
CA ASP A 392 -6.38 17.68 15.72
C ASP A 392 -6.49 16.59 14.65
N ASP A 393 -5.36 16.14 14.12
CA ASP A 393 -5.27 15.12 13.08
C ASP A 393 -5.22 13.69 13.66
N ASP A 394 -5.07 13.53 14.97
CA ASP A 394 -5.01 12.20 15.56
C ASP A 394 -6.30 11.40 15.36
N ALA A 395 -6.15 10.07 15.47
CA ALA A 395 -7.25 9.16 15.25
C ALA A 395 -8.38 9.42 16.26
N ARG A 396 -9.60 9.58 15.73
CA ARG A 396 -10.79 9.83 16.53
C ARG A 396 -12.02 9.19 15.91
N GLN A 397 -12.91 8.70 16.75
CA GLN A 397 -14.23 8.28 16.30
C GLN A 397 -15.24 9.41 16.55
N VAL A 398 -16.16 9.62 15.61
CA VAL A 398 -17.22 10.61 15.72
C VAL A 398 -18.56 9.91 15.61
N TYR A 399 -19.40 10.09 16.63
CA TYR A 399 -20.74 9.51 16.72
C TYR A 399 -21.67 10.44 17.51
N VAL A 400 -22.97 10.21 17.41
CA VAL A 400 -23.98 10.98 18.14
C VAL A 400 -24.14 10.37 19.53
N GLN A 401 -23.86 11.14 20.58
CA GLN A 401 -24.09 10.69 21.94
C GLN A 401 -25.59 10.71 22.27
N PRO A 402 -26.11 9.69 22.99
CA PRO A 402 -27.53 9.63 23.35
C PRO A 402 -27.94 10.63 24.45
N ALA A 403 -26.99 11.15 25.23
CA ALA A 403 -27.27 11.71 26.55
C ALA A 403 -27.59 13.22 26.59
N THR A 404 -27.78 13.90 25.46
CA THR A 404 -28.05 15.35 25.44
C THR A 404 -29.38 15.67 24.76
N ALA A 405 -30.13 16.63 25.32
CA ALA A 405 -31.43 17.11 24.81
C ALA A 405 -31.38 17.55 23.33
N ALA A 406 -30.19 17.92 22.83
CA ALA A 406 -29.90 18.07 21.41
C ALA A 406 -28.81 17.05 21.01
N PRO A 407 -29.03 16.20 20.00
CA PRO A 407 -28.03 15.24 19.54
C PRO A 407 -26.82 15.98 18.95
N LYS A 408 -25.73 16.08 19.72
CA LYS A 408 -24.47 16.66 19.25
C LYS A 408 -23.52 15.55 18.84
N ALA A 409 -22.93 15.69 17.65
CA ALA A 409 -21.81 14.84 17.25
C ALA A 409 -20.65 15.06 18.23
N SER A 410 -20.18 13.99 18.85
CA SER A 410 -19.06 14.01 19.77
C SER A 410 -17.85 13.39 19.09
N ALA A 411 -16.72 14.09 19.12
CA ALA A 411 -15.45 13.57 18.66
C ALA A 411 -14.67 12.99 19.84
N GLN A 412 -14.29 11.72 19.74
CA GLN A 412 -13.52 11.03 20.77
C GLN A 412 -12.22 10.49 20.18
N PHE A 413 -11.10 11.09 20.59
CA PHE A 413 -9.77 10.61 20.22
C PHE A 413 -9.47 9.27 20.91
N LEU A 414 -8.74 8.39 20.20
CA LEU A 414 -8.50 7.03 20.66
C LEU A 414 -7.61 6.95 21.93
N PHE A 415 -6.78 7.97 22.16
CA PHE A 415 -5.93 8.12 23.35
C PHE A 415 -6.36 9.27 24.27
N ALA A 416 -7.59 9.79 24.15
CA ALA A 416 -8.08 10.80 25.09
C ALA A 416 -8.41 10.20 26.46
N GLN A 417 -7.98 10.88 27.54
CA GLN A 417 -8.55 10.68 28.87
C GLN A 417 -9.76 11.61 29.02
N PRO A 418 -10.98 11.11 29.23
CA PRO A 418 -12.15 11.95 29.39
C PRO A 418 -11.96 12.89 30.59
N GLY A 419 -12.07 14.20 30.35
CA GLY A 419 -12.18 15.23 31.38
C GLY A 419 -10.94 15.52 32.23
N LYS A 420 -9.72 15.08 31.86
CA LYS A 420 -8.55 15.20 32.77
C LYS A 420 -7.31 15.92 32.24
N VAL A 421 -7.03 15.98 30.94
CA VAL A 421 -5.82 16.65 30.42
C VAL A 421 -6.06 17.24 29.02
N PRO A 422 -5.74 18.53 28.77
CA PRO A 422 -5.72 19.09 27.42
C PRO A 422 -4.80 18.30 26.49
N ARG A 423 -5.25 18.01 25.27
CA ARG A 423 -4.37 17.44 24.24
C ARG A 423 -3.50 18.57 23.69
N LEU A 424 -2.30 18.73 24.25
CA LEU A 424 -1.35 19.77 23.82
C LEU A 424 -0.43 19.30 22.69
N VAL A 425 -0.25 17.99 22.54
CA VAL A 425 0.69 17.37 21.61
C VAL A 425 0.05 16.19 20.88
N PRO A 426 0.39 15.94 19.61
CA PRO A 426 -0.10 14.79 18.87
C PRO A 426 0.33 13.46 19.49
N ASP A 427 -0.41 12.39 19.24
CA ASP A 427 -0.11 11.07 19.82
C ASP A 427 1.21 10.49 19.29
N HIS A 428 1.67 10.87 18.10
CA HIS A 428 2.93 10.38 17.54
C HIS A 428 4.19 11.08 18.08
N GLU A 429 4.03 12.15 18.88
CA GLU A 429 5.13 12.91 19.49
C GLU A 429 5.61 12.27 20.80
N LEU A 430 6.10 11.03 20.71
CA LEU A 430 6.48 10.16 21.85
C LEU A 430 7.65 10.68 22.70
N ARG A 431 8.27 11.79 22.29
CA ARG A 431 9.27 12.51 23.09
C ARG A 431 8.63 13.37 24.17
N HIS A 432 7.37 13.76 23.99
CA HIS A 432 6.64 14.54 24.97
C HIS A 432 5.97 13.64 25.99
N GLU A 433 6.21 13.93 27.27
CA GLU A 433 5.68 13.16 28.40
C GLU A 433 4.15 13.02 28.35
N HIS A 434 3.43 14.07 27.94
CA HIS A 434 1.98 14.02 27.79
C HIS A 434 1.50 12.98 26.77
N ALA A 435 2.19 12.81 25.63
CA ALA A 435 1.83 11.78 24.65
C ALA A 435 2.11 10.38 25.22
N ARG A 436 3.29 10.19 25.83
CA ARG A 436 3.71 8.93 26.46
C ARG A 436 2.73 8.48 27.53
N ASN A 437 2.38 9.37 28.46
CA ASN A 437 1.46 9.07 29.55
C ASN A 437 0.07 8.69 29.04
N ARG A 438 -0.43 9.33 27.97
CA ARG A 438 -1.71 8.95 27.35
C ARG A 438 -1.64 7.58 26.68
N ILE A 439 -0.54 7.23 26.05
CA ILE A 439 -0.38 5.94 25.36
C ILE A 439 -0.19 4.80 26.35
N ALA A 440 0.66 4.98 27.37
CA ALA A 440 0.93 3.98 28.40
C ALA A 440 -0.25 3.77 29.36
N HIS A 441 -0.88 4.85 29.83
CA HIS A 441 -1.86 4.82 30.92
C HIS A 441 -3.27 5.22 30.50
N GLY A 442 -3.49 5.51 29.21
CA GLY A 442 -4.81 5.88 28.70
C GLY A 442 -5.78 4.72 28.88
N LYS A 443 -6.79 4.91 29.75
CA LYS A 443 -7.89 3.95 29.89
C LYS A 443 -8.51 3.67 28.52
N HIS A 444 -8.89 2.42 28.29
CA HIS A 444 -9.73 2.06 27.16
C HIS A 444 -11.13 2.59 27.44
N VAL A 445 -11.45 3.75 26.90
CA VAL A 445 -12.70 4.44 27.27
C VAL A 445 -13.89 3.82 26.54
N ASN A 446 -13.76 3.51 25.25
CA ASN A 446 -14.85 3.02 24.41
C ASN A 446 -14.37 2.08 23.32
N THR A 447 -15.22 1.13 22.95
CA THR A 447 -15.06 0.29 21.75
C THR A 447 -15.08 1.17 20.50
N LEU A 448 -14.49 0.68 19.41
CA LEU A 448 -14.72 1.26 18.09
C LEU A 448 -16.14 0.88 17.64
N TYR A 449 -17.06 1.85 17.65
CA TYR A 449 -18.45 1.62 17.31
C TYR A 449 -18.67 1.52 15.80
N LEU A 450 -19.58 0.64 15.37
CA LEU A 450 -19.91 0.45 13.97
C LEU A 450 -20.58 1.68 13.34
N ASP A 451 -21.40 2.41 14.09
CA ASP A 451 -22.06 3.64 13.64
C ASP A 451 -21.20 4.90 13.75
N ALA A 452 -19.96 4.78 14.24
CA ALA A 452 -19.04 5.89 14.32
C ALA A 452 -18.21 6.03 13.04
N THR A 453 -18.00 7.28 12.61
CA THR A 453 -16.99 7.57 11.59
C THR A 453 -15.62 7.68 12.24
N LEU A 454 -14.70 6.79 11.87
CA LEU A 454 -13.32 6.87 12.33
C LEU A 454 -12.53 7.79 11.41
N TYR A 455 -12.05 8.91 11.95
CA TYR A 455 -11.22 9.88 11.24
C TYR A 455 -9.74 9.75 11.60
N ARG A 456 -8.88 10.02 10.62
CA ARG A 456 -7.46 10.31 10.77
C ARG A 456 -7.11 11.50 9.89
N GLY A 457 -6.33 12.44 10.38
CA GLY A 457 -6.23 13.77 9.78
C GLY A 457 -7.43 14.66 10.11
N ALA A 458 -7.26 15.95 9.87
CA ALA A 458 -8.28 16.96 10.00
C ALA A 458 -8.38 17.76 8.71
N GLN A 459 -9.62 18.15 8.43
CA GLN A 459 -9.98 18.93 7.26
C GLN A 459 -9.15 20.21 7.07
N PRO A 460 -8.84 21.02 8.12
CA PRO A 460 -8.04 22.23 7.96
C PRO A 460 -6.59 21.96 7.50
N ASN A 461 -6.08 20.75 7.72
CA ASN A 461 -4.70 20.41 7.39
C ASN A 461 -4.54 19.83 5.99
N GLY A 462 -5.61 19.75 5.19
CA GLY A 462 -5.54 19.31 3.80
C GLY A 462 -5.49 17.79 3.59
N LEU A 463 -5.59 16.99 4.65
CA LEU A 463 -5.78 15.55 4.54
C LEU A 463 -6.76 15.06 5.59
N ARG A 464 -7.75 14.31 5.14
CA ARG A 464 -8.65 13.58 6.01
C ARG A 464 -8.90 12.20 5.43
N ILE A 465 -8.72 11.19 6.26
CA ILE A 465 -9.13 9.82 5.97
C ILE A 465 -10.29 9.49 6.89
N SER A 466 -11.32 8.86 6.35
CA SER A 466 -12.48 8.43 7.14
C SER A 466 -12.85 7.00 6.84
N THR A 467 -13.25 6.24 7.86
CA THR A 467 -13.87 4.92 7.72
C THR A 467 -15.31 5.01 8.21
N GLN A 468 -16.25 4.53 7.40
CA GLN A 468 -17.68 4.74 7.60
C GLN A 468 -18.46 3.45 7.39
N HIS A 469 -19.54 3.33 8.15
CA HIS A 469 -20.63 2.41 7.88
C HIS A 469 -21.69 3.14 7.04
N LYS A 470 -21.64 2.99 5.72
CA LYS A 470 -22.42 3.82 4.79
C LYS A 470 -23.83 3.23 4.60
N ILE A 471 -24.82 3.85 5.25
CA ILE A 471 -26.25 3.48 5.15
C ILE A 471 -27.13 4.57 4.54
N THR A 472 -26.58 5.77 4.34
CA THR A 472 -27.25 6.94 3.78
C THR A 472 -26.32 7.66 2.80
N ASP A 473 -26.90 8.36 1.84
CA ASP A 473 -26.23 9.25 0.91
C ASP A 473 -26.85 10.65 0.87
N GLN A 474 -26.18 11.59 0.19
CA GLN A 474 -26.68 12.94 -0.08
C GLN A 474 -27.24 13.66 1.16
N VAL A 475 -26.44 13.70 2.23
CA VAL A 475 -26.85 14.41 3.45
C VAL A 475 -26.78 15.91 3.19
N ASN A 476 -27.92 16.58 3.24
CA ASN A 476 -27.98 18.03 3.24
C ASN A 476 -27.88 18.51 4.71
N PRO A 477 -26.77 19.16 5.11
CA PRO A 477 -26.59 19.60 6.49
C PRO A 477 -27.57 20.71 6.90
N GLU A 478 -28.05 21.52 5.96
CA GLU A 478 -28.98 22.64 6.25
C GLU A 478 -30.38 22.14 6.55
N THR A 479 -30.86 21.15 5.80
CA THR A 479 -32.23 20.62 5.93
C THR A 479 -32.30 19.34 6.75
N GLY A 480 -31.15 18.73 7.08
CA GLY A 480 -31.08 17.41 7.70
C GLY A 480 -31.57 16.27 6.82
N THR A 481 -31.95 16.53 5.56
CA THR A 481 -32.42 15.50 4.64
C THR A 481 -31.29 14.56 4.25
N ARG A 482 -31.60 13.27 4.18
CA ARG A 482 -30.66 12.21 3.82
C ARG A 482 -31.38 11.17 2.96
N LYS A 483 -30.73 10.70 1.90
CA LYS A 483 -31.22 9.58 1.10
C LYS A 483 -30.81 8.29 1.78
N GLU A 484 -31.75 7.52 2.30
CA GLU A 484 -31.43 6.19 2.82
C GLU A 484 -31.04 5.26 1.68
N LEU A 485 -29.98 4.47 1.89
CA LEU A 485 -29.52 3.51 0.90
C LEU A 485 -30.34 2.21 1.01
N PRO A 486 -30.76 1.63 -0.14
CA PRO A 486 -31.30 0.27 -0.16
C PRO A 486 -30.22 -0.73 0.27
N ASP A 487 -30.64 -1.90 0.75
CA ASP A 487 -29.77 -2.87 1.42
C ASP A 487 -28.58 -3.33 0.58
N ASP A 488 -28.75 -3.43 -0.73
CA ASP A 488 -27.71 -3.79 -1.70
C ASP A 488 -26.70 -2.66 -1.98
N GLU A 489 -27.06 -1.41 -1.72
CA GLU A 489 -26.15 -0.25 -1.81
C GLU A 489 -25.46 0.09 -0.49
N ARG A 490 -25.92 -0.47 0.64
CA ARG A 490 -25.26 -0.28 1.94
C ARG A 490 -23.90 -0.98 1.96
N ARG A 491 -22.89 -0.30 2.50
CA ARG A 491 -21.49 -0.70 2.32
C ARG A 491 -20.60 -0.25 3.47
N ALA A 492 -19.44 -0.89 3.60
CA ALA A 492 -18.35 -0.34 4.39
C ALA A 492 -17.50 0.56 3.47
N ARG A 493 -17.08 1.72 3.95
CA ARG A 493 -16.36 2.70 3.12
C ARG A 493 -15.12 3.21 3.82
N ILE A 494 -14.05 3.40 3.05
CA ILE A 494 -12.91 4.22 3.43
C ILE A 494 -12.71 5.35 2.41
N GLU A 495 -12.61 6.58 2.89
CA GLU A 495 -12.48 7.80 2.06
C GLU A 495 -11.15 8.49 2.36
N VAL A 496 -10.53 9.07 1.34
CA VAL A 496 -9.34 9.91 1.44
C VAL A 496 -9.65 11.24 0.75
N GLU A 497 -9.73 12.30 1.54
CA GLU A 497 -9.89 13.69 1.10
C GLU A 497 -8.52 14.38 1.18
N ILE A 498 -8.04 14.88 0.05
CA ILE A 498 -6.83 15.71 -0.06
C ILE A 498 -7.27 17.09 -0.57
N SER A 499 -6.94 18.16 0.14
CA SER A 499 -7.26 19.52 -0.26
C SER A 499 -6.06 20.45 -0.16
N GLY A 500 -6.05 21.48 -1.00
CA GLY A 500 -4.93 22.40 -1.18
C GLY A 500 -4.08 22.02 -2.39
N GLU A 501 -3.78 23.01 -3.24
CA GLU A 501 -3.02 22.81 -4.48
C GLU A 501 -1.61 22.27 -4.21
N GLU A 502 -0.92 22.81 -3.20
CA GLU A 502 0.44 22.38 -2.84
C GLU A 502 0.46 20.90 -2.45
N ARG A 503 -0.51 20.48 -1.63
CA ARG A 503 -0.58 19.11 -1.14
C ARG A 503 -0.94 18.14 -2.26
N LEU A 504 -1.85 18.51 -3.15
CA LEU A 504 -2.15 17.71 -4.33
C LEU A 504 -0.94 17.63 -5.28
N LYS A 505 -0.22 18.73 -5.47
CA LYS A 505 1.02 18.79 -6.25
C LYS A 505 2.13 17.89 -5.70
N GLU A 506 2.27 17.74 -4.37
CA GLU A 506 3.18 16.76 -3.75
C GLU A 506 2.89 15.31 -4.19
N HIS A 507 1.65 15.03 -4.62
CA HIS A 507 1.23 13.73 -5.16
C HIS A 507 1.26 13.66 -6.69
N GLY A 508 1.72 14.74 -7.33
CA GLY A 508 1.68 14.91 -8.78
C GLY A 508 0.29 15.25 -9.32
N LEU A 509 -0.62 15.78 -8.51
CA LEU A 509 -2.00 16.08 -8.91
C LEU A 509 -2.23 17.60 -8.97
N ALA A 510 -1.44 18.32 -9.76
CA ALA A 510 -1.55 19.78 -9.84
C ALA A 510 -2.73 20.20 -10.73
N ARG A 511 -2.93 19.48 -11.84
CA ARG A 511 -3.93 19.78 -12.87
C ARG A 511 -4.94 18.66 -12.99
N ILE A 512 -6.10 18.96 -13.57
CA ILE A 512 -7.15 17.95 -13.73
C ILE A 512 -6.71 16.78 -14.62
N GLU A 513 -5.89 17.03 -15.63
CA GLU A 513 -5.32 16.04 -16.53
C GLU A 513 -4.39 15.06 -15.81
N ASP A 514 -3.83 15.46 -14.67
CA ASP A 514 -2.97 14.59 -13.89
C ASP A 514 -3.75 13.38 -13.34
N LEU A 515 -5.09 13.42 -13.28
CA LEU A 515 -5.91 12.23 -12.98
C LEU A 515 -5.75 11.11 -14.02
N SER A 516 -5.34 11.44 -15.25
CA SER A 516 -5.11 10.47 -16.33
C SER A 516 -3.72 9.84 -16.29
N THR A 517 -2.71 10.61 -15.87
CA THR A 517 -1.29 10.22 -15.94
C THR A 517 -0.72 9.81 -14.59
N ASN A 518 -1.17 10.44 -13.51
CA ASN A 518 -0.72 10.12 -12.17
C ASN A 518 -1.52 8.96 -11.62
N SER A 519 -0.80 7.94 -11.19
CA SER A 519 -1.44 6.75 -10.68
C SER A 519 -2.11 7.08 -9.35
N ILE A 520 -3.43 6.95 -9.30
CA ILE A 520 -4.23 6.75 -8.08
C ILE A 520 -3.57 5.70 -7.17
N ARG A 521 -2.77 4.78 -7.76
CA ARG A 521 -1.89 3.84 -7.07
C ARG A 521 -0.87 4.47 -6.11
N LYS A 522 -0.31 5.65 -6.41
CA LYS A 522 0.58 6.39 -5.51
C LYS A 522 -0.16 6.79 -4.23
N LEU A 523 -1.40 7.29 -4.38
CA LEU A 523 -2.27 7.62 -3.25
C LEU A 523 -2.59 6.36 -2.44
N LYS A 524 -2.87 5.24 -3.10
CA LYS A 524 -3.15 3.95 -2.45
C LYS A 524 -2.03 3.53 -1.49
N THR A 525 -0.78 3.52 -1.95
CA THR A 525 0.35 3.08 -1.09
C THR A 525 0.51 3.97 0.15
N ARG A 526 0.23 5.27 0.04
CA ARG A 526 0.41 6.23 1.14
C ARG A 526 -0.78 6.29 2.09
N TYR A 527 -2.00 6.13 1.58
CA TYR A 527 -3.24 6.43 2.32
C TYR A 527 -4.19 5.25 2.49
N LEU A 528 -4.06 4.18 1.70
CA LEU A 528 -4.95 3.01 1.72
C LEU A 528 -4.14 1.72 1.86
N SER A 529 -3.33 1.68 2.92
CA SER A 529 -2.54 0.51 3.27
C SER A 529 -3.11 -0.16 4.52
N PHE A 530 -3.28 -1.48 4.44
CA PHE A 530 -3.85 -2.29 5.49
C PHE A 530 -2.79 -3.24 6.07
N TRP A 531 -2.76 -3.35 7.39
CA TRP A 531 -1.68 -4.02 8.09
C TRP A 531 -2.23 -4.94 9.17
N LEU A 532 -1.47 -5.98 9.46
CA LEU A 532 -1.70 -6.97 10.49
C LEU A 532 -0.74 -6.67 11.64
N PRO A 533 -1.23 -6.64 12.89
CA PRO A 533 -0.35 -6.46 14.02
C PRO A 533 0.46 -7.73 14.26
N THR A 534 1.61 -7.55 14.90
CA THR A 534 2.47 -8.64 15.35
C THR A 534 2.87 -8.40 16.80
N SER A 535 3.24 -9.45 17.51
CA SER A 535 3.82 -9.35 18.85
C SER A 535 5.03 -10.26 18.94
N PRO A 536 5.96 -10.04 19.88
CA PRO A 536 6.81 -11.13 20.38
C PRO A 536 5.97 -12.34 20.78
N ALA A 537 6.55 -13.55 20.74
CA ALA A 537 5.94 -14.78 21.26
C ALA A 537 5.95 -14.83 22.81
N ASP A 538 5.46 -13.76 23.43
CA ASP A 538 5.29 -13.59 24.87
C ASP A 538 3.81 -13.30 25.18
N ARG A 539 3.27 -13.92 26.23
CA ARG A 539 1.85 -13.81 26.58
C ARG A 539 1.45 -12.39 26.99
N ALA A 540 2.33 -11.64 27.65
CA ALA A 540 2.02 -10.28 28.06
C ALA A 540 1.97 -9.34 26.85
N ALA A 541 2.96 -9.44 25.95
CA ALA A 541 2.97 -8.69 24.70
C ALA A 541 1.78 -9.05 23.80
N GLU A 542 1.43 -10.33 23.72
CA GLU A 542 0.26 -10.80 23.00
C GLU A 542 -1.03 -10.15 23.55
N LYS A 543 -1.20 -10.16 24.89
CA LYS A 543 -2.35 -9.49 25.53
C LYS A 543 -2.42 -8.01 25.21
N VAL A 544 -1.29 -7.29 25.27
CA VAL A 544 -1.23 -5.86 24.93
C VAL A 544 -1.69 -5.64 23.48
N VAL A 545 -1.22 -6.45 22.53
CA VAL A 545 -1.65 -6.34 21.13
C VAL A 545 -3.14 -6.63 20.97
N ARG A 546 -3.68 -7.66 21.63
CA ARG A 546 -5.13 -7.95 21.62
C ARG A 546 -5.95 -6.78 22.14
N ASP A 547 -5.53 -6.19 23.26
CA ASP A 547 -6.20 -5.04 23.86
C ASP A 547 -6.15 -3.83 22.91
N GLN A 548 -4.96 -3.46 22.41
CA GLN A 548 -4.85 -2.34 21.48
C GLN A 548 -5.62 -2.57 20.18
N LEU A 549 -5.60 -3.77 19.61
CA LEU A 549 -6.35 -4.11 18.41
C LEU A 549 -7.86 -3.99 18.63
N THR A 550 -8.35 -4.40 19.80
CA THR A 550 -9.77 -4.32 20.20
C THR A 550 -10.26 -2.88 20.26
N TRP A 551 -9.50 -2.01 20.92
CA TRP A 551 -9.95 -0.66 21.27
C TRP A 551 -9.47 0.44 20.33
N ARG A 552 -8.33 0.24 19.66
CA ARG A 552 -7.61 1.29 18.90
C ARG A 552 -7.07 0.83 17.55
N GLY A 553 -7.24 -0.44 17.19
CA GLY A 553 -6.70 -1.00 15.96
C GLY A 553 -5.18 -1.02 15.91
N VAL A 554 -4.63 -1.22 14.71
CA VAL A 554 -3.17 -1.17 14.43
C VAL A 554 -2.56 0.19 14.70
N TYR A 555 -3.36 1.26 14.75
CA TYR A 555 -2.89 2.58 15.18
C TYR A 555 -2.44 2.55 16.65
N GLY A 556 -3.23 1.91 17.52
CA GLY A 556 -2.85 1.73 18.92
C GLY A 556 -1.65 0.81 19.08
N VAL A 557 -1.63 -0.31 18.33
CA VAL A 557 -0.51 -1.26 18.37
C VAL A 557 0.81 -0.60 17.96
N ASP A 558 0.85 0.13 16.84
CA ASP A 558 2.06 0.83 16.38
C ASP A 558 2.56 1.84 17.42
N LEU A 559 1.66 2.63 18.01
CA LEU A 559 2.06 3.66 18.98
C LEU A 559 2.57 3.06 20.29
N THR A 560 1.95 2.00 20.80
CA THR A 560 2.41 1.31 22.00
C THR A 560 3.78 0.66 21.77
N GLU A 561 4.00 0.01 20.63
CA GLU A 561 5.30 -0.58 20.32
C GLU A 561 6.39 0.49 20.17
N ARG A 562 6.09 1.60 19.49
CA ARG A 562 7.04 2.71 19.37
C ARG A 562 7.37 3.36 20.70
N LEU A 563 6.40 3.41 21.62
CA LEU A 563 6.66 3.89 22.98
C LEU A 563 7.64 2.96 23.70
N GLN A 564 7.45 1.65 23.61
CA GLN A 564 8.38 0.66 24.19
C GLN A 564 9.78 0.77 23.56
N GLU A 565 9.88 0.97 22.24
CA GLU A 565 11.16 1.20 21.55
C GLU A 565 11.86 2.48 22.06
N GLU A 566 11.09 3.55 22.30
CA GLU A 566 11.60 4.82 22.82
C GLU A 566 12.04 4.69 24.28
N ASP A 567 11.28 3.99 25.12
CA ASP A 567 11.60 3.71 26.52
C ASP A 567 12.91 2.91 26.61
N ALA A 568 13.02 1.80 25.87
CA ALA A 568 14.23 0.97 25.83
C ALA A 568 15.46 1.76 25.32
N TYR A 569 15.27 2.64 24.33
CA TYR A 569 16.33 3.52 23.86
C TYR A 569 16.80 4.49 24.96
N LEU A 570 15.88 5.08 25.73
CA LEU A 570 16.21 6.02 26.79
C LEU A 570 16.87 5.31 27.98
N GLU A 571 16.41 4.13 28.36
CA GLU A 571 17.03 3.28 29.38
C GLU A 571 18.45 2.88 28.99
N ALA A 572 18.67 2.41 27.76
CA ALA A 572 20.00 2.08 27.27
C ALA A 572 20.91 3.32 27.23
N LYS A 573 20.36 4.49 26.86
CA LYS A 573 21.12 5.75 26.91
C LYS A 573 21.51 6.10 28.35
N ALA A 574 20.58 5.96 29.31
CA ALA A 574 20.84 6.21 30.73
C ALA A 574 21.87 5.23 31.32
N ALA A 575 21.89 3.99 30.86
CA ALA A 575 22.88 2.98 31.21
C ALA A 575 24.26 3.19 30.54
N GLY A 576 24.45 4.27 29.77
CA GLY A 576 25.74 4.65 29.21
C GLY A 576 26.11 3.98 27.87
N TYR A 577 25.19 3.26 27.23
CA TYR A 577 25.46 2.66 25.92
C TYR A 577 25.67 3.74 24.84
N LYS A 578 26.86 3.75 24.22
CA LYS A 578 27.22 4.65 23.10
C LYS A 578 26.74 4.05 21.76
N ASN A 579 26.44 4.91 20.78
CA ASN A 579 26.07 4.52 19.40
C ASN A 579 24.76 3.72 19.24
N LEU A 580 23.78 3.92 20.13
CA LEU A 580 22.45 3.35 19.96
C LEU A 580 21.79 3.85 18.68
N ARG A 581 21.47 2.93 17.76
CA ARG A 581 20.71 3.25 16.55
C ARG A 581 19.23 3.10 16.82
N ARG A 582 18.47 4.16 16.57
CA ARG A 582 17.02 4.06 16.52
C ARG A 582 16.61 3.17 15.35
N PRO A 583 15.60 2.30 15.52
CA PRO A 583 15.11 1.46 14.43
C PRO A 583 14.69 2.33 13.25
N LYS A 584 15.32 2.10 12.09
CA LYS A 584 14.98 2.76 10.83
C LYS A 584 13.91 1.94 10.13
N GLY A 585 12.65 2.33 10.29
CA GLY A 585 11.54 1.72 9.56
C GLY A 585 10.26 2.54 9.74
N THR A 586 9.51 2.73 8.66
CA THR A 586 8.22 3.42 8.73
C THR A 586 7.10 2.54 9.27
N THR A 587 7.22 1.21 9.19
CA THR A 587 6.11 0.28 9.46
C THR A 587 6.25 -0.48 10.79
N GLY A 588 7.26 -0.18 11.60
CA GLY A 588 7.54 -0.90 12.84
C GLY A 588 7.65 -2.41 12.63
N THR A 589 6.87 -3.17 13.40
CA THR A 589 6.74 -4.63 13.27
C THR A 589 5.42 -5.07 12.63
N LEU A 590 4.64 -4.14 12.09
CA LEU A 590 3.43 -4.50 11.36
C LEU A 590 3.76 -5.30 10.09
N CYS A 591 2.88 -6.24 9.74
CA CYS A 591 2.95 -6.99 8.48
C CYS A 591 1.88 -6.52 7.49
N ALA A 592 2.21 -6.39 6.21
CA ALA A 592 1.23 -5.96 5.22
C ALA A 592 0.13 -7.02 5.08
N TRP A 593 -1.14 -6.62 5.12
CA TRP A 593 -2.24 -7.53 4.85
C TRP A 593 -2.38 -7.73 3.33
N GLU A 594 -1.67 -8.71 2.78
CA GLU A 594 -1.53 -8.88 1.33
C GLU A 594 -2.89 -9.04 0.62
N GLU A 595 -3.81 -9.82 1.17
CA GLU A 595 -5.11 -10.08 0.56
C GLU A 595 -5.94 -8.80 0.42
N LEU A 596 -6.19 -8.08 1.52
CA LEU A 596 -6.96 -6.84 1.49
C LEU A 596 -6.28 -5.77 0.64
N ASN A 597 -4.96 -5.61 0.76
CA ASN A 597 -4.21 -4.68 -0.07
C ASN A 597 -4.26 -5.03 -1.56
N LYS A 598 -4.38 -6.30 -1.93
CA LYS A 598 -4.55 -6.74 -3.32
C LYS A 598 -5.95 -6.44 -3.84
N VAL A 599 -6.98 -6.65 -3.03
CA VAL A 599 -8.37 -6.31 -3.35
C VAL A 599 -8.51 -4.80 -3.60
N VAL A 600 -8.02 -3.98 -2.68
CA VAL A 600 -7.98 -2.51 -2.83
C VAL A 600 -7.15 -2.10 -4.03
N GLY A 601 -6.01 -2.77 -4.26
CA GLY A 601 -5.17 -2.55 -5.44
C GLY A 601 -5.95 -2.70 -6.75
N ARG A 602 -6.70 -3.80 -6.91
CA ARG A 602 -7.53 -4.04 -8.10
C ARG A 602 -8.64 -3.00 -8.28
N ALA A 603 -9.28 -2.58 -7.18
CA ALA A 603 -10.29 -1.53 -7.21
C ALA A 603 -9.67 -0.21 -7.73
N THR A 604 -8.52 0.19 -7.17
CA THR A 604 -7.80 1.41 -7.60
C THR A 604 -7.27 1.33 -9.02
N ASP A 605 -6.80 0.15 -9.49
CA ASP A 605 -6.35 -0.05 -10.87
C ASP A 605 -7.52 0.07 -11.87
N THR A 606 -8.73 -0.30 -11.45
CA THR A 606 -9.94 -0.16 -12.26
C THR A 606 -10.37 1.30 -12.37
N LEU A 607 -10.30 2.06 -11.27
CA LEU A 607 -10.51 3.50 -11.30
C LEU A 607 -9.45 4.19 -12.17
N ALA A 608 -8.17 3.86 -12.00
CA ALA A 608 -7.08 4.42 -12.80
C ALA A 608 -7.27 4.19 -14.31
N ARG A 609 -7.69 2.99 -14.74
CA ARG A 609 -8.03 2.72 -16.15
C ARG A 609 -9.19 3.55 -16.67
N ARG A 610 -10.19 3.84 -15.83
CA ARG A 610 -11.31 4.69 -16.23
C ARG A 610 -10.83 6.12 -16.50
N TRP A 611 -9.91 6.60 -15.67
CA TRP A 611 -9.36 7.95 -15.78
C TRP A 611 -8.19 8.07 -16.77
N SER A 612 -7.53 6.99 -17.16
CA SER A 612 -6.39 7.04 -18.09
C SER A 612 -6.74 7.53 -19.50
N GLN A 613 -8.03 7.54 -19.84
CA GLN A 613 -8.54 8.09 -21.10
C GLN A 613 -8.98 9.56 -20.98
N PHE A 614 -8.94 10.12 -19.77
CA PHE A 614 -9.29 11.52 -19.57
C PHE A 614 -8.25 12.41 -20.26
N SER A 615 -8.72 13.27 -21.14
CA SER A 615 -7.94 14.36 -21.70
C SER A 615 -8.87 15.54 -21.90
N TRP A 616 -8.45 16.71 -21.45
CA TRP A 616 -9.01 17.98 -21.87
C TRP A 616 -7.88 18.74 -22.57
N LYS A 617 -8.19 19.35 -23.71
CA LYS A 617 -7.28 20.24 -24.41
C LYS A 617 -7.99 21.57 -24.55
N LYS A 618 -7.36 22.63 -24.06
CA LYS A 618 -7.78 24.01 -24.35
C LYS A 618 -7.81 24.21 -25.88
N ARG A 619 -8.83 24.92 -26.38
CA ARG A 619 -8.93 25.26 -27.81
C ARG A 619 -7.96 26.35 -28.23
#